data_AF-D3B0X0-F1
#
_entry.id   AF-D3B0X0-F1
#
_cell.length_a   1.000
_cell.length_b   1.000
_cell.length_c   1.000
_cell.angle_alpha   90.00
_cell.angle_beta   90.00
_cell.angle_gamma   90.00
#
_symmetry.space_group_name_H-M   'P 1'
#
loop_
_entity.id
_entity.type
_entity.pdbx_description
1 polymer ?
#
loop_
_entity_poly.entity_id
_entity_poly.type
_entity_poly.pdbx_seq_one_letter_code
_entity_poly.pdbx_strand_id
1 'polypeptide(L)'
;MSKQSIFLILLLNILSCSLVQSGDCIQQLAKYMDFEDHTIQMTAVMKTGQVYYTRQRITGYPIGTSPNLNFITNIDNFPVRSADDNKCVNGGTSQPFTKPITSCYESCFRIYPYGKFVFHPVWILPGDSGYVFNLTCTPNSSVMYGQSQVHTSSTFLSILIVEIN
;
A
#
# COMPACT_ATOMS: atom_id res chain seq x y z
N MET A 1 22.61 7.00 -21.31
CA MET A 1 22.48 6.73 -19.86
C MET A 1 23.14 5.39 -19.57
N SER A 2 24.16 5.38 -18.73
CA SER A 2 25.11 4.27 -18.65
C SER A 2 24.50 3.06 -17.93
N LYS A 3 24.82 1.85 -18.41
CA LYS A 3 24.38 0.56 -17.83
C LYS A 3 24.76 0.41 -16.34
N GLN A 4 25.67 1.23 -15.84
CA GLN A 4 26.10 1.22 -14.43
C GLN A 4 25.05 1.83 -13.50
N SER A 5 24.25 2.79 -13.96
CA SER A 5 23.18 3.39 -13.13
C SER A 5 22.04 2.42 -12.86
N ILE A 6 21.74 1.51 -13.80
CA ILE A 6 20.70 0.48 -13.63
C ILE A 6 21.17 -0.59 -12.63
N PHE A 7 22.45 -0.98 -12.68
CA PHE A 7 23.02 -1.92 -11.72
C PHE A 7 22.99 -1.38 -10.28
N LEU A 8 23.21 -0.07 -10.08
CA LEU A 8 23.17 0.54 -8.76
C LEU A 8 21.76 0.54 -8.13
N ILE A 9 20.72 0.78 -8.95
CA ILE A 9 19.31 0.71 -8.51
C ILE A 9 18.91 -0.73 -8.20
N LEU A 10 19.40 -1.71 -8.98
CA LEU A 10 19.15 -3.13 -8.72
C LEU A 10 19.85 -3.61 -7.43
N LEU A 11 21.09 -3.18 -7.18
CA LEU A 11 21.84 -3.50 -5.95
C LEU A 11 21.21 -2.88 -4.70
N LEU A 12 20.63 -1.68 -4.79
CA LEU A 12 19.85 -1.07 -3.70
C LEU A 12 18.57 -1.85 -3.34
N ASN A 13 17.96 -2.55 -4.31
CA ASN A 13 16.81 -3.42 -4.07
C ASN A 13 17.19 -4.81 -3.52
N ILE A 14 18.40 -5.31 -3.80
CA ILE A 14 18.86 -6.63 -3.32
C ILE A 14 19.46 -6.53 -1.91
N LEU A 15 20.15 -5.43 -1.57
CA LEU A 15 20.72 -5.20 -0.23
C LEU A 15 19.70 -4.78 0.84
N SER A 16 18.48 -4.40 0.44
CA SER A 16 17.36 -4.17 1.37
C SER A 16 16.61 -5.45 1.76
N CYS A 17 17.04 -6.62 1.24
CA CYS A 17 16.49 -7.93 1.57
C CYS A 17 17.06 -8.57 2.86
N SER A 18 17.92 -7.87 3.59
CA SER A 18 18.46 -8.34 4.87
C SER A 18 17.99 -7.45 6.02
N LEU A 19 17.12 -8.01 6.86
CA LEU A 19 16.54 -7.45 8.10
C LEU A 19 15.41 -6.44 7.90
N VAL A 20 14.32 -6.86 7.26
CA VAL A 20 13.01 -6.25 7.56
C VAL A 20 12.58 -6.74 8.95
N GLN A 21 13.17 -6.14 9.98
CA GLN A 21 12.57 -6.19 11.31
C GLN A 21 11.24 -5.45 11.18
N SER A 22 10.11 -6.10 11.48
CA SER A 22 8.81 -5.42 11.52
C SER A 22 8.97 -4.22 12.46
N GLY A 23 9.02 -3.02 11.90
CA GLY A 23 9.16 -1.81 12.69
C GLY A 23 7.92 -1.66 13.55
N ASP A 24 8.10 -1.38 14.82
CA ASP A 24 7.02 -0.84 15.63
C ASP A 24 6.59 0.50 15.02
N CYS A 25 5.49 0.47 14.26
CA CYS A 25 4.97 1.63 13.53
C CYS A 25 4.22 2.62 14.42
N ILE A 26 4.14 2.38 15.75
CA ILE A 26 3.30 3.16 16.66
C ILE A 26 3.63 4.65 16.54
N GLN A 27 4.91 5.03 16.52
CA GLN A 27 5.31 6.44 16.46
C GLN A 27 4.94 7.10 15.12
N GLN A 28 5.15 6.41 13.99
CA GLN A 28 4.92 6.97 12.66
C GLN A 28 3.43 7.05 12.32
N LEU A 29 2.63 6.11 12.84
CA LEU A 29 1.19 6.06 12.64
C LEU A 29 0.40 6.92 13.64
N ALA A 30 1.02 7.33 14.76
CA ALA A 30 0.34 8.10 15.83
C ALA A 30 -0.36 9.36 15.31
N LYS A 31 0.23 10.07 14.34
CA LYS A 31 -0.36 11.28 13.77
C LYS A 31 -1.67 11.05 13.01
N TYR A 32 -1.95 9.83 12.55
CA TYR A 32 -3.20 9.49 11.87
C TYR A 32 -4.28 8.97 12.82
N MET A 33 -3.98 8.91 14.13
CA MET A 33 -4.87 8.44 15.19
C MET A 33 -5.49 9.60 15.98
N ASP A 34 -5.39 10.82 15.46
CA ASP A 34 -6.00 12.04 16.00
C ASP A 34 -7.49 12.19 15.66
N PHE A 35 -8.04 11.24 14.89
CA PHE A 35 -9.42 11.26 14.36
C PHE A 35 -9.70 12.43 13.42
N GLU A 36 -8.65 13.06 12.87
CA GLU A 36 -8.77 13.99 11.75
C GLU A 36 -8.68 13.25 10.42
N ASP A 37 -9.08 13.91 9.33
CA ASP A 37 -8.98 13.35 7.99
C ASP A 37 -7.63 13.68 7.37
N HIS A 38 -6.87 12.64 7.04
CA HIS A 38 -5.57 12.76 6.38
C HIS A 38 -5.67 12.27 4.94
N THR A 39 -4.92 12.89 4.03
CA THR A 39 -4.88 12.44 2.63
C THR A 39 -3.62 11.64 2.37
N ILE A 40 -3.79 10.39 1.97
CA ILE A 40 -2.67 9.53 1.57
C ILE A 40 -2.76 9.15 0.10
N GLN A 41 -1.60 8.89 -0.47
CA GLN A 41 -1.45 8.16 -1.72
C GLN A 41 -1.09 6.72 -1.42
N MET A 42 -1.70 5.79 -2.14
CA MET A 42 -1.38 4.37 -2.10
C MET A 42 -1.09 3.86 -3.50
N THR A 43 0.07 3.24 -3.68
CA THR A 43 0.40 2.46 -4.88
C THR A 43 0.49 1.00 -4.51
N ALA A 44 -0.18 0.14 -5.26
CA ALA A 44 -0.21 -1.31 -5.09
C ALA A 44 0.27 -1.98 -6.37
N VAL A 45 1.32 -2.80 -6.28
CA VAL A 45 1.83 -3.59 -7.41
C VAL A 45 1.44 -5.03 -7.20
N MET A 46 0.69 -5.62 -8.14
CA MET A 46 0.21 -6.99 -8.09
C MET A 46 1.21 -7.97 -8.69
N LYS A 47 1.05 -9.26 -8.36
CA LYS A 47 1.83 -10.36 -8.97
C LYS A 47 1.69 -10.48 -10.49
N THR A 48 0.58 -9.99 -11.03
CA THR A 48 0.31 -9.95 -12.48
C THR A 48 1.08 -8.83 -13.19
N GLY A 49 1.86 -8.01 -12.46
CA GLY A 49 2.48 -6.79 -12.97
C GLY A 49 1.53 -5.59 -13.03
N GLN A 50 0.25 -5.80 -12.73
CA GLN A 50 -0.74 -4.73 -12.68
C GLN A 50 -0.44 -3.77 -11.52
N VAL A 51 -0.52 -2.46 -11.80
CA VAL A 51 -0.27 -1.41 -10.81
C VAL A 51 -1.55 -0.64 -10.56
N TYR A 52 -1.93 -0.51 -9.29
CA TYR A 52 -3.03 0.30 -8.84
C TYR A 52 -2.51 1.52 -8.10
N TYR A 53 -3.10 2.68 -8.39
CA TYR A 53 -2.76 3.95 -7.78
C TYR A 53 -4.03 4.62 -7.26
N THR A 54 -3.97 5.17 -6.05
CA THR A 54 -5.05 5.97 -5.49
C THR A 54 -4.55 7.10 -4.61
N ARG A 55 -5.41 8.12 -4.47
CA ARG A 55 -5.36 9.15 -3.45
C ARG A 55 -6.67 9.08 -2.68
N GLN A 56 -6.60 8.90 -1.38
CA GLN A 56 -7.77 8.64 -0.53
C GLN A 56 -7.64 9.32 0.83
N ARG A 57 -8.79 9.59 1.45
CA ARG A 57 -8.86 10.11 2.82
C ARG A 57 -8.85 8.95 3.80
N ILE A 58 -8.12 9.12 4.89
CA ILE A 58 -8.02 8.19 5.99
C ILE A 58 -8.28 8.91 7.29
N THR A 59 -8.77 8.17 8.28
CA THR A 59 -8.90 8.67 9.64
C THR A 59 -8.78 7.54 10.64
N GLY A 60 -8.52 7.91 11.89
CA GLY A 60 -8.60 7.00 13.03
C GLY A 60 -10.05 6.54 13.24
N TYR A 61 -10.21 5.24 13.47
CA TYR A 61 -11.50 4.61 13.76
C TYR A 61 -11.44 3.90 15.11
N PRO A 62 -12.34 4.22 16.05
CA PRO A 62 -12.38 3.56 17.35
C PRO A 62 -13.09 2.20 17.29
N ILE A 63 -12.50 1.15 17.85
CA ILE A 63 -13.21 -0.13 18.07
C ILE A 63 -13.90 -0.09 19.43
N GLY A 64 -15.17 0.29 19.43
CA GLY A 64 -16.00 0.31 20.63
C GLY A 64 -15.49 1.31 21.68
N THR A 65 -15.66 0.99 22.96
CA THR A 65 -15.27 1.86 24.09
C THR A 65 -13.82 1.70 24.52
N SER A 66 -13.03 0.85 23.85
CA SER A 66 -11.67 0.54 24.27
C SER A 66 -10.66 1.41 23.52
N PRO A 67 -10.03 2.40 24.19
CA PRO A 67 -9.14 3.37 23.53
C PRO A 67 -7.86 2.75 22.95
N ASN A 68 -7.56 1.49 23.29
CA ASN A 68 -6.36 0.77 22.86
C ASN A 68 -6.56 -0.06 21.58
N LEU A 69 -7.76 -0.07 20.99
CA LEU A 69 -8.09 -0.86 19.80
C LEU A 69 -8.42 0.01 18.57
N ASN A 70 -7.84 1.21 18.48
CA ASN A 70 -8.04 2.08 17.31
C ASN A 70 -7.27 1.56 16.09
N PHE A 71 -7.79 1.82 14.90
CA PHE A 71 -7.10 1.57 13.63
C PHE A 71 -7.35 2.70 12.63
N ILE A 72 -6.46 2.86 11.66
CA ILE A 72 -6.64 3.80 10.55
C ILE A 72 -7.39 3.09 9.42
N THR A 73 -8.35 3.77 8.80
CA THR A 73 -9.11 3.22 7.67
C THR A 73 -9.57 4.30 6.72
N ASN A 74 -9.97 3.89 5.51
CA ASN A 74 -10.85 4.69 4.68
C ASN A 74 -12.29 4.51 5.17
N ILE A 75 -13.01 5.60 5.41
CA ILE A 75 -14.44 5.51 5.75
C ILE A 75 -15.27 5.21 4.51
N ASP A 76 -14.91 5.84 3.38
CA ASP A 76 -15.68 5.81 2.14
C ASP A 76 -14.98 5.03 1.04
N ASN A 77 -15.75 4.72 -0.01
CA ASN A 77 -15.19 4.26 -1.27
C ASN A 77 -14.25 5.30 -1.88
N PHE A 78 -13.27 4.84 -2.67
CA PHE A 78 -12.28 5.73 -3.25
C PHE A 78 -11.92 5.32 -4.68
N PRO A 79 -11.65 6.27 -5.58
CA PRO A 79 -11.26 5.93 -6.94
C PRO A 79 -9.84 5.35 -6.97
N VAL A 80 -9.66 4.29 -7.74
CA VAL A 80 -8.36 3.70 -8.06
C VAL A 80 -8.14 3.76 -9.56
N ARG A 81 -6.92 4.08 -9.98
CA ARG A 81 -6.47 3.96 -11.36
C ARG A 81 -5.58 2.74 -11.53
N SER A 82 -5.81 1.96 -12.57
CA SER A 82 -5.02 0.75 -12.87
C SER A 82 -4.17 0.92 -14.13
N ALA A 83 -2.98 0.35 -14.13
CA ALA A 83 -2.13 0.19 -15.31
C ALA A 83 -1.76 -1.28 -15.45
N ASP A 84 -1.94 -1.82 -16.67
CA ASP A 84 -1.67 -3.23 -16.98
C ASP A 84 -0.37 -3.35 -17.79
N ASP A 85 0.48 -4.32 -17.44
CA ASP A 85 1.78 -4.58 -18.07
C ASP A 85 1.67 -4.93 -19.58
N ASN A 86 0.47 -5.33 -20.03
CA ASN A 86 0.22 -5.80 -21.39
C ASN A 86 0.28 -4.72 -22.48
N LYS A 87 0.57 -3.44 -22.16
CA LYS A 87 0.58 -2.34 -23.15
C LYS A 87 1.94 -1.71 -23.42
N CYS A 88 3.00 -2.10 -22.71
CA CYS A 88 4.32 -1.45 -22.83
C CYS A 88 5.29 -2.15 -23.82
N VAL A 89 4.87 -3.20 -24.51
CA VAL A 89 5.77 -4.10 -25.27
C VAL A 89 6.34 -3.48 -26.56
N ASN A 90 5.77 -2.38 -27.09
CA ASN A 90 6.17 -1.80 -28.38
C ASN A 90 6.45 -0.28 -28.36
N GLY A 91 7.19 0.23 -27.37
CA GLY A 91 7.77 1.58 -27.43
C GLY A 91 6.78 2.76 -27.48
N GLY A 92 5.49 2.52 -27.24
CA GLY A 92 4.48 3.56 -27.11
C GLY A 92 4.58 4.23 -25.74
N THR A 93 4.73 5.56 -25.72
CA THR A 93 4.87 6.44 -24.56
C THR A 93 3.62 6.56 -23.66
N SER A 94 2.68 5.62 -23.70
CA SER A 94 1.54 5.64 -22.78
C SER A 94 1.76 4.64 -21.66
N GLN A 95 2.15 5.11 -20.48
CA GLN A 95 1.87 4.35 -19.25
C GLN A 95 0.43 4.71 -18.83
N PRO A 96 -0.58 3.88 -19.16
CA PRO A 96 -1.95 4.36 -19.37
C PRO A 96 -2.79 3.94 -18.18
N PHE A 97 -2.73 4.72 -17.11
CA PHE A 97 -3.74 4.59 -16.06
C PHE A 97 -5.13 4.68 -16.72
N THR A 98 -5.91 3.61 -16.60
CA THR A 98 -7.25 3.54 -17.20
C THR A 98 -8.23 4.43 -16.43
N LYS A 99 -9.47 4.50 -16.93
CA LYS A 99 -10.56 5.17 -16.20
C LYS A 99 -10.62 4.66 -14.75
N PRO A 100 -10.90 5.54 -13.78
CA PRO A 100 -10.95 5.15 -12.38
C PRO A 100 -12.03 4.09 -12.17
N ILE A 101 -11.69 3.08 -11.38
CA ILE A 101 -12.64 2.13 -10.81
C ILE A 101 -12.90 2.53 -9.36
N THR A 102 -14.13 2.36 -8.88
CA THR A 102 -14.41 2.53 -7.46
C THR A 102 -13.77 1.37 -6.72
N SER A 103 -12.81 1.69 -5.87
CA SER A 103 -12.28 0.73 -4.91
C SER A 103 -13.21 0.71 -3.72
N CYS A 104 -13.70 -0.49 -3.43
CA CYS A 104 -14.43 -0.82 -2.21
C CYS A 104 -15.86 -0.29 -2.15
N TYR A 105 -16.72 -0.98 -1.42
CA TYR A 105 -18.08 -0.54 -1.15
C TYR A 105 -18.23 -0.04 0.32
N GLU A 106 -17.21 -0.25 1.17
CA GLU A 106 -17.12 0.17 2.59
C GLU A 106 -15.64 0.35 3.04
N SER A 107 -15.39 0.38 4.37
CA SER A 107 -14.05 0.42 4.97
C SER A 107 -13.22 -0.76 4.47
N CYS A 108 -12.14 -0.44 3.75
CA CYS A 108 -11.56 -1.42 2.85
C CYS A 108 -10.22 -1.93 3.32
N PHE A 109 -9.48 -1.08 4.02
CA PHE A 109 -8.30 -1.48 4.74
C PHE A 109 -8.34 -1.04 6.20
N ARG A 110 -7.52 -1.70 7.01
CA ARG A 110 -7.27 -1.34 8.40
C ARG A 110 -5.76 -1.33 8.61
N ILE A 111 -5.25 -0.24 9.16
CA ILE A 111 -3.87 -0.12 9.62
C ILE A 111 -3.88 -0.02 11.13
N TYR A 112 -3.35 -1.05 11.79
CA TYR A 112 -3.23 -1.04 13.23
C TYR A 112 -1.98 -0.25 13.67
N PRO A 113 -1.96 0.33 14.88
CA PRO A 113 -0.83 1.14 15.37
C PRO A 113 0.53 0.43 15.28
N TYR A 114 0.55 -0.88 15.50
CA TYR A 114 1.75 -1.72 15.42
C TYR A 114 2.14 -2.11 13.98
N GLY A 115 1.51 -1.53 12.96
CA GLY A 115 1.89 -1.68 11.56
C GLY A 115 1.20 -2.83 10.80
N LYS A 116 0.30 -3.60 11.43
CA LYS A 116 -0.47 -4.60 10.66
C LYS A 116 -1.44 -3.91 9.71
N PHE A 117 -1.37 -4.29 8.44
CA PHE A 117 -2.23 -3.85 7.36
C PHE A 117 -3.12 -5.01 6.91
N VAL A 118 -4.41 -4.74 6.81
CA VAL A 118 -5.44 -5.67 6.30
C VAL A 118 -6.18 -4.95 5.19
N PHE A 119 -6.38 -5.56 4.02
CA PHE A 119 -7.01 -4.90 2.87
C PHE A 119 -7.77 -5.85 1.96
N HIS A 120 -8.99 -5.44 1.60
CA HIS A 120 -9.92 -6.23 0.78
C HIS A 120 -10.47 -5.41 -0.40
N PRO A 121 -9.65 -5.11 -1.42
CA PRO A 121 -10.11 -4.34 -2.57
C PRO A 121 -11.06 -5.16 -3.46
N VAL A 122 -11.90 -4.46 -4.24
CA VAL A 122 -12.74 -5.09 -5.28
C VAL A 122 -11.94 -5.66 -6.44
N TRP A 123 -10.70 -5.20 -6.62
CA TRP A 123 -9.75 -5.66 -7.63
C TRP A 123 -8.81 -6.74 -7.09
N ILE A 124 -9.28 -7.50 -6.09
CA ILE A 124 -8.59 -8.69 -5.58
C ILE A 124 -8.46 -9.75 -6.67
N LEU A 125 -7.36 -10.52 -6.63
CA LEU A 125 -7.15 -11.59 -7.61
C LEU A 125 -8.08 -12.77 -7.32
N PRO A 126 -8.56 -13.47 -8.37
CA PRO A 126 -9.34 -14.69 -8.18
C PRO A 126 -8.59 -15.70 -7.31
N GLY A 127 -9.22 -16.15 -6.23
CA GLY A 127 -8.63 -17.09 -5.27
C GLY A 127 -8.01 -16.45 -4.02
N ASP A 128 -7.81 -15.13 -4.00
CA ASP A 128 -7.34 -14.41 -2.82
C ASP A 128 -8.54 -13.96 -1.97
N SER A 129 -8.43 -14.08 -0.64
CA SER A 129 -9.48 -13.67 0.31
C SER A 129 -9.28 -12.25 0.87
N GLY A 130 -8.07 -11.72 0.75
CA GLY A 130 -7.64 -10.42 1.22
C GLY A 130 -6.12 -10.35 1.27
N TYR A 131 -5.60 -9.16 1.54
CA TYR A 131 -4.17 -8.95 1.73
C TYR A 131 -3.90 -8.58 3.18
N VAL A 132 -3.06 -9.37 3.85
CA VAL A 132 -2.62 -9.12 5.21
C VAL A 132 -1.09 -9.13 5.26
N PHE A 133 -0.51 -8.11 5.88
CA PHE A 133 0.93 -7.99 6.10
C PHE A 133 1.27 -6.99 7.19
N ASN A 134 2.54 -6.94 7.56
CA ASN A 134 3.09 -5.89 8.40
C ASN A 134 3.75 -4.83 7.52
N LEU A 135 3.52 -3.57 7.87
CA LEU A 135 4.24 -2.44 7.34
C LEU A 135 5.65 -2.40 7.93
N THR A 136 6.59 -2.01 7.09
CA THR A 136 7.90 -1.50 7.45
C THR A 136 7.79 0.02 7.55
N CYS A 137 8.01 0.52 8.76
CA CYS A 137 8.04 1.94 9.05
C CYS A 137 9.49 2.37 9.27
N THR A 138 9.98 3.26 8.41
CA THR A 138 11.33 3.84 8.57
C THR A 138 11.24 5.05 9.49
N PRO A 139 12.09 5.15 10.53
CA PRO A 139 12.16 6.34 11.37
C PRO A 139 12.37 7.60 10.51
N ASN A 140 11.59 8.66 10.78
CA ASN A 140 11.63 9.94 10.06
C ASN A 140 11.18 9.91 8.58
N SER A 141 10.57 8.83 8.12
CA SER A 141 10.02 8.73 6.77
C SER A 141 8.49 8.85 6.78
N SER A 142 7.94 9.61 5.83
CA SER A 142 6.49 9.58 5.53
C SER A 142 6.09 8.41 4.64
N VAL A 143 7.08 7.65 4.14
CA VAL A 143 6.92 6.47 3.31
C VAL A 143 6.85 5.22 4.19
N MET A 144 5.74 4.51 4.07
CA MET A 144 5.55 3.16 4.62
C MET A 144 5.37 2.16 3.48
N TYR A 145 5.88 0.95 3.66
CA TYR A 145 5.75 -0.14 2.69
C TYR A 145 5.52 -1.47 3.38
N GLY A 146 5.00 -2.48 2.69
CA GLY A 146 4.81 -3.81 3.26
C GLY A 146 4.53 -4.81 2.14
N GLN A 147 4.51 -6.09 2.47
CA GLN A 147 4.30 -7.17 1.49
C GLN A 147 3.50 -8.32 2.09
N SER A 148 2.47 -8.78 1.39
CA SER A 148 1.67 -9.95 1.81
C SER A 148 2.48 -11.25 1.83
N GLN A 149 2.43 -11.97 2.96
CA GLN A 149 3.12 -13.25 3.17
C GLN A 149 2.17 -14.46 3.15
N VAL A 150 0.85 -14.22 3.17
CA VAL A 150 -0.16 -15.26 3.28
C VAL A 150 -0.83 -15.41 1.94
N HIS A 151 -0.27 -16.25 1.08
CA HIS A 151 -0.95 -17.12 0.11
C HIS A 151 0.14 -17.87 -0.65
N THR A 152 -0.02 -19.19 -0.77
CA THR A 152 0.92 -20.11 -1.41
C THR A 152 1.39 -19.54 -2.74
N SER A 153 2.68 -19.18 -2.81
CA SER A 153 3.34 -18.57 -3.97
C SER A 153 2.70 -17.25 -4.46
N SER A 154 3.39 -16.16 -4.12
CA SER A 154 3.55 -14.99 -5.02
C SER A 154 2.51 -13.87 -4.94
N THR A 155 2.09 -13.41 -3.76
CA THR A 155 1.40 -12.09 -3.67
C THR A 155 2.41 -11.02 -3.27
N PHE A 156 3.07 -10.42 -4.26
CA PHE A 156 3.73 -9.13 -4.04
C PHE A 156 2.62 -8.09 -4.05
N LEU A 157 2.44 -7.39 -2.94
CA LEU A 157 1.65 -6.17 -2.85
C LEU A 157 2.53 -5.20 -2.08
N SER A 158 3.33 -4.43 -2.80
CA SER A 158 4.06 -3.31 -2.21
C SER A 158 3.10 -2.14 -2.12
N ILE A 159 2.74 -1.73 -0.89
CA ILE A 159 1.93 -0.54 -0.65
C ILE A 159 2.80 0.62 -0.25
N LEU A 160 3.03 1.58 -1.15
CA LEU A 160 3.66 2.84 -0.79
C LEU A 160 2.61 3.81 -0.26
N ILE A 161 2.66 4.15 1.03
CA ILE A 161 1.80 5.18 1.64
C ILE A 161 2.59 6.48 1.76
N VAL A 162 2.09 7.56 1.18
CA VAL A 162 2.67 8.91 1.28
C VAL A 162 1.59 9.92 1.63
N GLU A 163 1.79 10.71 2.67
CA GLU A 163 0.94 11.85 2.99
C GLU A 163 1.13 12.97 1.96
N ILE A 164 0.02 13.56 1.51
CA ILE A 164 0.02 14.67 0.56
C ILE A 164 -0.75 15.85 1.16
N ASN A 165 -0.04 16.95 1.42
CA ASN A 165 -0.61 18.24 1.81
C ASN A 165 -1.41 18.90 0.69
#